data_AF-A0AAD4TPB4-F1
#
_entry.id   AF-A0AAD4TPB4-F1
#
_cell.length_a   1.000
_cell.length_b   1.000
_cell.length_c   1.000
_cell.angle_alpha   90.00
_cell.angle_beta   90.00
_cell.angle_gamma   90.00
#
_symmetry.space_group_name_H-M   'P 1'
#
loop_
_entity.id
_entity.type
_entity.pdbx_description
1 polymer ?
#
loop_
_entity_poly.entity_id
_entity_poly.type
_entity_poly.pdbx_seq_one_letter_code
_entity_poly.pdbx_strand_id
1 'polypeptide(L)'
;FASPLTGIADASQSSMHNALHIYMNGTMSQVPGSANDPIFLLHHSFVDSIFEQWLRKYHPLQDVYPEANAPIGHNRESYMVPFIPLYRNGDFFISSKDLGYDYSYLQDSEPDIFQDYIKPYLEQARRIWPWLTGAAVVGSVLTAVLGGLTSLLCRRKRNQLPEEKQPLLMEKEDYHNVLYQSHL
;
A
#
# COMPACT_ATOMS: atom_id res chain seq x y z
N PHE A 1 8.03 22.28 40.93
CA PHE A 1 8.47 23.27 39.92
C PHE A 1 9.94 23.60 40.12
N ALA A 2 10.65 24.00 39.07
CA ALA A 2 12.03 24.46 39.20
C ALA A 2 12.11 25.84 39.86
N SER A 3 13.16 26.07 40.66
CA SER A 3 13.42 27.36 41.27
C SER A 3 13.63 28.42 40.18
N PRO A 4 12.94 29.57 40.22
CA PRO A 4 13.12 30.64 39.23
C PRO A 4 14.49 31.32 39.34
N LEU A 5 15.18 31.15 40.48
CA LEU A 5 16.51 31.74 40.71
C LEU A 5 17.64 30.84 40.21
N THR A 6 17.51 29.52 40.39
CA THR A 6 18.60 28.58 40.11
C THR A 6 18.32 27.68 38.91
N GLY A 7 17.07 27.60 38.45
CA GLY A 7 16.67 26.68 37.38
C GLY A 7 16.73 25.21 37.77
N ILE A 8 16.90 24.88 39.06
CA ILE A 8 16.96 23.51 39.56
C ILE A 8 15.60 23.07 40.09
N ALA A 9 15.16 21.88 39.69
CA ALA A 9 13.92 21.25 40.13
C ALA A 9 14.05 20.59 41.52
N ASP A 10 13.05 20.77 42.36
CA ASP A 10 12.94 20.09 43.66
C ASP A 10 12.64 18.60 43.47
N ALA A 11 13.56 17.74 43.90
CA ALA A 11 13.47 16.29 43.78
C ALA A 11 12.26 15.70 44.51
N SER A 12 11.83 16.32 45.61
CA SER A 12 10.69 15.83 46.40
C SER A 12 9.33 16.04 45.71
N GLN A 13 9.28 16.93 44.70
CA GLN A 13 8.08 17.29 43.95
C GLN A 13 8.21 16.96 42.45
N SER A 14 9.20 16.16 42.08
CA SER A 14 9.53 15.88 40.68
C SER A 14 9.37 14.39 40.38
N SER A 15 8.41 14.08 39.51
CA SER A 15 8.13 12.73 39.01
C SER A 15 8.34 12.65 37.50
N MET A 16 8.38 11.42 36.97
CA MET A 16 8.38 11.13 35.53
C MET A 16 9.44 11.95 34.77
N HIS A 17 9.04 12.86 33.89
CA HIS A 17 9.91 13.77 33.14
C HIS A 17 10.94 14.48 34.02
N ASN A 18 10.49 15.17 35.08
CA ASN A 18 11.39 15.95 35.93
C ASN A 18 12.35 15.06 36.73
N ALA A 19 11.95 13.83 37.05
CA ALA A 19 12.79 12.91 37.83
C ALA A 19 14.05 12.51 37.05
N LEU A 20 13.94 12.30 35.72
CA LEU A 20 15.12 11.96 34.91
C LEU A 20 16.08 13.14 34.80
N HIS A 21 15.57 14.35 34.57
CA HIS A 21 16.37 15.58 34.58
C HIS A 21 17.20 15.71 35.86
N ILE A 22 16.60 15.44 37.02
CA ILE A 22 17.29 15.50 38.33
C ILE A 22 18.27 14.34 38.50
N TYR A 23 17.88 13.11 38.13
CA TYR A 23 18.70 11.91 38.27
C TYR A 23 20.02 12.01 37.50
N MET A 24 19.96 12.50 36.26
CA MET A 24 21.14 12.67 35.41
C MET A 24 22.13 13.70 35.96
N ASN A 25 21.65 14.63 36.79
CA ASN A 25 22.43 15.71 37.40
C ASN A 25 23.13 16.60 36.34
N GLY A 26 24.04 17.48 36.77
CA GLY A 26 24.86 18.29 35.88
C GLY A 26 24.03 19.24 35.00
N THR A 27 24.27 19.21 33.69
CA THR A 27 23.53 20.03 32.71
C THR A 27 22.05 19.65 32.63
N MET A 28 21.72 18.36 32.77
CA MET A 28 20.34 17.88 32.68
C MET A 28 19.43 18.35 33.83
N SER A 29 19.99 18.71 34.99
CA SER A 29 19.22 19.18 36.15
C SER A 29 18.96 20.69 36.17
N GLN A 30 19.50 21.43 35.19
CA GLN A 30 19.33 22.87 35.05
C GLN A 30 18.42 23.20 33.86
N VAL A 31 17.25 23.81 34.10
CA VAL A 31 16.28 24.17 33.05
C VAL A 31 16.88 24.89 31.83
N PRO A 32 17.70 25.94 31.97
CA PRO A 32 18.30 26.61 30.80
C PRO A 32 19.47 25.82 30.18
N GLY A 33 20.06 24.89 30.94
CA GLY A 33 21.25 24.13 30.53
C GLY A 33 20.93 22.77 29.90
N SER A 34 19.77 22.18 30.20
CA SER A 34 19.46 20.79 29.89
C SER A 34 19.48 20.50 28.40
N ALA A 35 19.03 21.43 27.57
CA ALA A 35 19.03 21.27 26.12
C ALA A 35 20.44 21.19 25.50
N ASN A 36 21.51 21.52 26.24
CA ASN A 36 22.89 21.35 25.77
C ASN A 36 23.41 19.91 25.97
N ASP A 37 22.68 19.07 26.71
CA ASP A 37 23.02 17.67 26.91
C ASP A 37 22.33 16.81 25.83
N PRO A 38 23.05 15.97 25.06
CA PRO A 38 22.43 15.14 24.01
C PRO A 38 21.36 14.16 24.54
N ILE A 39 21.41 13.81 25.84
CA ILE A 39 20.40 12.95 26.46
C ILE A 39 19.03 13.64 26.52
N PHE A 40 18.98 14.98 26.47
CA PHE A 40 17.74 15.75 26.40
C PHE A 40 16.83 15.27 25.27
N LEU A 41 17.37 15.09 24.07
CA LEU A 41 16.58 14.66 22.92
C LEU A 41 16.03 13.24 23.11
N LEU A 42 16.85 12.31 23.60
CA LEU A 42 16.41 10.93 23.87
C LEU A 42 15.32 10.88 24.94
N HIS A 43 15.48 11.68 26.00
CA HIS A 43 14.48 11.80 27.05
C HIS A 43 13.16 12.36 26.51
N HIS A 44 13.20 13.46 25.76
CA HIS A 44 12.02 14.10 25.23
C HIS A 44 11.33 13.28 24.13
N SER A 45 12.07 12.54 23.31
CA SER A 45 11.48 11.53 22.41
C SER A 45 10.72 10.45 23.19
N PHE A 46 11.25 10.00 24.32
CA PHE A 46 10.53 9.04 25.17
C PHE A 46 9.28 9.65 25.79
N VAL A 47 9.34 10.88 26.29
CA VAL A 47 8.17 11.59 26.85
C VAL A 47 7.10 11.84 25.78
N ASP A 48 7.49 12.24 24.58
CA ASP A 48 6.59 12.39 23.43
C ASP A 48 5.94 11.05 23.05
N SER A 49 6.70 9.94 23.09
CA SER A 49 6.14 8.61 22.85
C SER A 49 5.11 8.15 23.88
N ILE A 50 5.20 8.64 25.12
CA ILE A 50 4.17 8.43 26.16
C ILE A 50 2.93 9.29 25.85
N PHE A 51 3.13 10.52 25.37
CA PHE A 51 2.03 11.38 24.96
C PHE A 51 1.28 10.78 23.75
N GLU A 52 2.00 10.26 22.75
CA GLU A 52 1.41 9.57 21.61
C GLU A 52 0.61 8.32 22.05
N GLN A 53 1.14 7.53 22.99
CA GLN A 53 0.38 6.41 23.59
C GLN A 53 -0.93 6.88 24.22
N TRP A 54 -0.91 8.02 24.93
CA TRP A 54 -2.09 8.59 25.54
C TRP A 54 -3.10 9.06 24.48
N LEU A 55 -2.65 9.73 23.42
CA LEU A 55 -3.49 10.15 22.29
C LEU A 55 -4.18 8.94 21.63
N ARG A 56 -3.42 7.89 21.27
CA ARG A 56 -3.96 6.66 20.66
C ARG A 56 -4.91 5.90 21.59
N LYS A 57 -4.65 5.91 22.89
CA LYS A 57 -5.48 5.17 23.84
C LYS A 57 -6.81 5.86 24.08
N TYR A 58 -6.81 7.18 24.26
CA TYR A 58 -7.98 7.90 24.76
C TYR A 58 -8.74 8.69 23.70
N HIS A 59 -8.16 8.96 22.54
CA HIS A 59 -8.77 9.74 21.47
C HIS A 59 -9.46 11.02 21.99
N PRO A 60 -8.74 11.86 22.75
CA PRO A 60 -9.33 13.01 23.41
C PRO A 60 -9.89 14.00 22.40
N LEU A 61 -11.00 14.66 22.77
CA LEU A 61 -11.45 15.84 22.05
C LEU A 61 -10.47 17.00 22.28
N GLN A 62 -10.30 17.86 21.27
CA GLN A 62 -9.39 18.99 21.37
C GLN A 62 -9.78 19.98 22.49
N ASP A 63 -11.07 20.06 22.84
CA ASP A 63 -11.59 20.93 23.90
C ASP A 63 -11.15 20.52 25.32
N VAL A 64 -10.57 19.33 25.48
CA VAL A 64 -9.89 18.95 26.73
C VAL A 64 -8.65 19.81 26.96
N TYR A 65 -8.02 20.33 25.90
CA TYR A 65 -6.97 21.32 25.99
C TYR A 65 -7.62 22.71 26.21
N PRO A 66 -7.46 23.33 27.40
CA PRO A 66 -8.11 24.61 27.72
C PRO A 66 -7.75 25.72 26.73
N GLU A 67 -8.78 26.38 26.22
CA GLU A 67 -8.66 27.58 25.37
C GLU A 67 -8.29 28.84 26.18
N ALA A 68 -8.63 28.86 27.48
CA ALA A 68 -8.39 30.00 28.36
C ALA A 68 -8.07 29.54 29.80
N ASN A 69 -7.60 30.49 30.61
CA ASN A 69 -7.27 30.32 32.04
C ASN A 69 -6.08 29.40 32.36
N ALA A 70 -5.31 28.96 31.36
CA ALA A 70 -3.99 28.41 31.60
C ALA A 70 -2.97 29.53 31.89
N PRO A 71 -1.80 29.23 32.49
CA PRO A 71 -0.69 30.16 32.57
C PRO A 71 -0.34 30.76 31.20
N ILE A 72 0.27 31.94 31.20
CA ILE A 72 0.63 32.66 29.97
C ILE A 72 1.40 31.74 29.00
N GLY A 73 1.00 31.73 27.72
CA GLY A 73 1.60 30.90 26.67
C GLY A 73 1.12 29.45 26.62
N HIS A 74 0.29 28.99 27.57
CA HIS A 74 -0.13 27.58 27.68
C HIS A 74 -1.59 27.33 27.27
N ASN A 75 -2.34 28.33 26.80
CA ASN A 75 -3.67 28.08 26.28
C ASN A 75 -3.57 27.38 24.91
N ARG A 76 -4.56 26.57 24.53
CA ARG A 76 -4.63 25.88 23.24
C ARG A 76 -4.34 26.80 22.04
N GLU A 77 -4.90 28.01 22.06
CA GLU A 77 -4.76 29.00 20.98
C GLU A 77 -3.53 29.91 21.10
N SER A 78 -2.71 29.74 22.15
CA SER A 78 -1.47 30.50 22.28
C SER A 78 -0.41 30.02 21.29
N TYR A 79 0.31 30.97 20.69
CA TYR A 79 1.48 30.67 19.86
C TYR A 79 2.63 30.19 20.74
N MET A 80 3.26 29.07 20.34
CA MET A 80 4.43 28.51 21.00
C MET A 80 5.67 29.34 20.70
N VAL A 81 6.26 29.94 21.74
CA VAL A 81 7.50 30.70 21.64
C VAL A 81 8.70 29.74 21.74
N PRO A 82 9.77 29.90 20.92
CA PRO A 82 10.02 30.94 19.93
C PRO A 82 9.85 30.46 18.47
N PHE A 83 8.92 29.57 18.15
CA PHE A 83 8.84 28.97 16.81
C PHE A 83 8.48 29.99 15.72
N ILE A 84 9.16 29.86 14.56
CA ILE A 84 8.90 30.62 13.33
C ILE A 84 8.86 29.61 12.16
N PRO A 85 7.77 29.54 11.37
CA PRO A 85 6.56 30.36 11.45
C PRO A 85 5.75 30.09 12.72
N LEU A 86 4.75 30.94 12.99
CA LEU A 86 3.96 30.86 14.21
C LEU A 86 3.07 29.62 14.20
N TYR A 87 3.20 28.80 15.24
CA TYR A 87 2.33 27.64 15.51
C TYR A 87 1.67 27.74 16.87
N ARG A 88 0.42 27.29 16.97
CA ARG A 88 -0.34 27.25 18.22
C ARG A 88 -0.08 25.94 18.97
N ASN A 89 -0.30 25.95 20.29
CA ASN A 89 -0.24 24.73 21.08
C ASN A 89 -1.20 23.65 20.56
N GLY A 90 -2.40 24.04 20.15
CA GLY A 90 -3.43 23.15 19.62
C GLY A 90 -3.07 22.47 18.30
N ASP A 91 -2.16 23.05 17.51
CA ASP A 91 -1.71 22.49 16.23
C ASP A 91 -0.91 21.19 16.42
N PHE A 92 -0.32 21.00 17.62
CA PHE A 92 0.46 19.81 17.99
C PHE A 92 -0.29 18.86 18.93
N PHE A 93 -1.58 19.11 19.16
CA PHE A 93 -2.46 18.17 19.86
C PHE A 93 -3.09 17.17 18.87
N ILE A 94 -2.22 16.52 18.07
CA ILE A 94 -2.56 15.58 17.01
C ILE A 94 -1.63 14.36 17.07
N SER A 95 -1.95 13.27 16.35
CA SER A 95 -1.09 12.08 16.35
C SER A 95 0.26 12.36 15.72
N SER A 96 1.30 11.70 16.21
CA SER A 96 2.63 11.69 15.58
C SER A 96 2.55 11.32 14.09
N LYS A 97 1.62 10.43 13.70
CA LYS A 97 1.40 10.02 12.32
C LYS A 97 1.04 11.22 11.42
N ASP A 98 0.23 12.15 11.93
CA ASP A 98 -0.16 13.38 11.21
C ASP A 98 0.99 14.38 11.09
N LEU A 99 1.96 14.31 12.03
CA LEU A 99 3.20 15.07 11.99
C LEU A 99 4.29 14.44 11.11
N GLY A 100 4.06 13.23 10.58
CA GLY A 100 4.97 12.54 9.67
C GLY A 100 6.02 11.66 10.34
N TYR A 101 5.85 11.30 11.61
CA TYR A 101 6.72 10.34 12.30
C TYR A 101 5.94 9.33 13.15
N ASP A 102 6.56 8.18 13.46
CA ASP A 102 5.94 7.17 14.32
C ASP A 102 7.00 6.43 15.17
N TYR A 103 6.53 5.82 16.24
CA TYR A 103 7.31 5.00 17.15
C TYR A 103 7.17 3.53 16.78
N SER A 104 8.28 2.86 16.51
CA SER A 104 8.30 1.46 16.04
C SER A 104 7.52 0.49 16.90
N TYR A 105 7.50 0.70 18.22
CA TYR A 105 6.78 -0.17 19.16
C TYR A 105 5.30 0.19 19.33
N LEU A 106 4.85 1.32 18.76
CA LEU A 106 3.44 1.74 18.70
C LEU A 106 2.82 1.48 17.34
N GLN A 107 3.62 1.13 16.34
CA GLN A 107 3.11 0.75 15.03
C GLN A 107 2.17 -0.44 15.20
N ASP A 108 0.97 -0.28 14.64
CA ASP A 108 0.08 -1.40 14.44
C ASP A 108 0.86 -2.44 13.64
N SER A 109 0.77 -3.72 14.02
CA SER A 109 1.40 -4.78 13.23
C SER A 109 0.95 -4.61 11.79
N GLU A 110 1.88 -4.31 10.87
CA GLU A 110 1.48 -4.13 9.48
C GLU A 110 0.72 -5.39 9.06
N PRO A 111 -0.50 -5.26 8.52
CA PRO A 111 -1.17 -6.40 7.92
C PRO A 111 -0.21 -6.92 6.86
N ASP A 112 0.32 -8.12 7.07
CA ASP A 112 1.28 -8.72 6.16
C ASP A 112 0.58 -8.79 4.81
N ILE A 113 0.98 -7.93 3.86
CA ILE A 113 0.37 -7.80 2.53
C ILE A 113 0.23 -9.18 1.88
N PHE A 114 1.20 -10.06 2.12
CA PHE A 114 1.12 -11.43 1.64
C PHE A 114 -0.02 -12.23 2.29
N GLN A 115 -0.19 -12.16 3.61
CA GLN A 115 -1.22 -12.92 4.32
C GLN A 115 -2.61 -12.36 4.10
N ASP A 116 -2.77 -11.04 4.22
CA ASP A 116 -4.11 -10.43 4.27
C ASP A 116 -4.66 -10.10 2.88
N TYR A 117 -3.77 -9.81 1.92
CA TYR A 117 -4.18 -9.44 0.57
C TYR A 117 -3.91 -10.54 -0.46
N ILE A 118 -2.69 -11.08 -0.55
CA ILE A 118 -2.30 -11.99 -1.66
C ILE A 118 -2.83 -13.42 -1.47
N LYS A 119 -2.75 -13.95 -0.24
CA LYS A 119 -3.08 -15.34 0.08
C LYS A 119 -4.52 -15.74 -0.29
N PRO A 120 -5.58 -14.93 -0.02
CA PRO A 120 -6.93 -15.27 -0.43
C PRO A 120 -7.08 -15.47 -1.94
N TYR A 121 -6.47 -14.59 -2.75
CA TYR A 121 -6.50 -14.73 -4.21
C TYR A 121 -5.73 -15.95 -4.71
N LEU A 122 -4.58 -16.26 -4.10
CA LEU A 122 -3.80 -17.45 -4.45
C LEU A 122 -4.56 -18.74 -4.12
N GLU A 123 -5.23 -18.80 -2.98
CA GLU A 123 -6.06 -19.96 -2.61
C GLU A 123 -7.25 -20.11 -3.56
N GLN A 124 -7.90 -19.01 -3.93
CA GLN A 124 -8.95 -19.01 -4.92
C GLN A 124 -8.44 -19.50 -6.30
N ALA A 125 -7.31 -18.99 -6.76
CA ALA A 125 -6.69 -19.42 -8.01
C ALA A 125 -6.34 -20.92 -7.98
N ARG A 126 -5.74 -21.40 -6.88
CA ARG A 126 -5.42 -22.82 -6.67
C ARG A 126 -6.66 -23.70 -6.68
N ARG A 127 -7.80 -23.22 -6.15
CA ARG A 127 -9.07 -23.95 -6.14
C ARG A 127 -9.71 -24.03 -7.53
N ILE A 128 -9.56 -22.99 -8.35
CA ILE A 128 -10.15 -22.93 -9.70
C ILE A 128 -9.31 -23.70 -10.72
N TRP A 129 -7.99 -23.78 -10.52
CA TRP A 129 -7.05 -24.37 -11.46
C TRP A 129 -7.38 -25.81 -11.93
N PRO A 130 -7.81 -26.74 -11.06
CA PRO A 130 -8.17 -28.11 -11.48
C PRO A 130 -9.40 -28.14 -12.40
N TRP A 131 -10.35 -27.23 -12.21
CA TRP A 131 -11.55 -27.15 -13.04
C TRP A 131 -11.25 -26.61 -14.44
N LEU A 132 -10.41 -25.58 -14.53
CA LEU A 132 -9.97 -25.02 -15.81
C LEU A 132 -9.17 -26.04 -16.62
N THR A 133 -8.22 -26.73 -15.98
CA THR A 133 -7.43 -27.78 -16.65
C THR A 133 -8.30 -28.98 -17.04
N GLY A 134 -9.24 -29.40 -16.18
CA GLY A 134 -10.21 -30.44 -16.50
C GLY A 134 -11.09 -30.08 -17.71
N ALA A 135 -11.65 -28.86 -17.73
CA ALA A 135 -12.47 -28.38 -18.84
C ALA A 135 -11.68 -28.31 -20.16
N ALA A 136 -10.42 -27.84 -20.12
CA ALA A 136 -9.56 -27.78 -21.29
C ALA A 136 -9.28 -29.18 -21.87
N VAL A 137 -8.96 -30.16 -21.02
CA VAL A 137 -8.72 -31.54 -21.47
C VAL A 137 -9.99 -32.14 -22.09
N VAL A 138 -11.14 -32.00 -21.41
CA VAL A 138 -12.42 -32.52 -21.91
C VAL A 138 -12.79 -31.86 -23.24
N GLY A 139 -12.67 -30.54 -23.36
CA GLY A 139 -12.91 -29.81 -24.60
C GLY A 139 -11.99 -30.26 -25.74
N SER A 140 -10.71 -30.49 -25.44
CA SER A 140 -9.73 -31.00 -26.41
C SER A 140 -10.14 -32.38 -26.96
N VAL A 141 -10.53 -33.29 -26.08
CA VAL A 141 -10.96 -34.65 -26.44
C VAL A 141 -12.23 -34.61 -27.29
N LEU A 142 -13.24 -33.84 -26.88
CA LEU A 142 -14.50 -33.69 -27.62
C LEU A 142 -14.26 -33.16 -29.03
N THR A 143 -13.40 -32.15 -29.17
CA THR A 143 -13.08 -31.54 -30.46
C THR A 143 -12.36 -32.55 -31.37
N ALA A 144 -11.44 -33.35 -30.83
CA ALA A 144 -10.75 -34.40 -31.59
C ALA A 144 -11.71 -35.51 -32.04
N VAL A 145 -12.65 -35.95 -31.19
CA VAL A 145 -13.64 -36.97 -31.54
C VAL A 145 -14.59 -36.47 -32.63
N LEU A 146 -15.13 -35.25 -32.49
CA LEU A 146 -16.00 -34.64 -33.51
C LEU A 146 -15.27 -34.41 -34.83
N GLY A 147 -14.02 -33.94 -34.80
CA GLY A 147 -13.16 -33.82 -35.97
C GLY A 147 -12.86 -35.17 -36.66
N GLY A 148 -12.62 -36.22 -35.86
CA GLY A 148 -12.43 -37.57 -36.37
C GLY A 148 -13.70 -38.14 -37.03
N LEU A 149 -14.86 -37.99 -36.37
CA LEU A 149 -16.15 -38.45 -36.89
C LEU A 149 -16.54 -37.73 -38.18
N THR A 150 -16.39 -36.40 -38.22
CA THR A 150 -16.66 -35.61 -39.43
C THR A 150 -15.72 -36.00 -40.57
N SER A 151 -14.43 -36.18 -40.31
CA SER A 151 -13.46 -36.66 -41.30
C SER A 151 -13.78 -38.06 -41.83
N LEU A 152 -14.19 -39.00 -40.96
CA LEU A 152 -14.62 -40.34 -41.35
C LEU A 152 -15.90 -40.33 -42.20
N LEU A 153 -16.89 -39.51 -41.84
CA LEU A 153 -18.13 -39.34 -42.61
C LEU A 153 -17.85 -38.70 -43.99
N CYS A 154 -16.99 -37.68 -44.05
CA CYS A 154 -16.56 -37.07 -45.31
C CYS A 154 -15.75 -38.05 -46.18
N ARG A 155 -14.85 -38.85 -45.60
CA ARG A 155 -14.12 -39.92 -46.32
C ARG A 155 -15.07 -41.00 -46.85
N ARG A 156 -16.04 -41.44 -46.06
CA ARG A 156 -17.04 -42.44 -46.48
C ARG A 156 -17.91 -41.91 -47.61
N LYS A 157 -18.35 -40.64 -47.53
CA LYS A 157 -19.09 -39.98 -48.63
C LYS A 157 -18.24 -39.83 -49.89
N ARG A 158 -16.95 -39.48 -49.76
CA ARG A 158 -16.00 -39.40 -50.87
C ARG A 158 -15.79 -40.75 -51.56
N ASN A 159 -15.75 -41.85 -50.81
CA ASN A 159 -15.62 -43.21 -51.36
C ASN A 159 -16.95 -43.77 -51.92
N GLN A 160 -18.10 -43.16 -51.63
CA GLN A 160 -19.41 -43.55 -52.17
C GLN A 160 -19.81 -42.78 -53.44
N LEU A 161 -19.22 -41.62 -53.68
CA LEU A 161 -19.28 -40.96 -55.00
C LEU A 161 -18.31 -41.68 -55.95
N PRO A 162 -18.75 -42.17 -57.11
CA PRO A 162 -17.85 -42.81 -58.05
C PRO A 162 -16.77 -41.81 -58.49
N GLU A 163 -15.51 -42.22 -58.39
CA GLU A 163 -14.35 -41.49 -58.85
C GLU A 163 -14.41 -41.42 -60.38
N GLU A 164 -14.97 -40.34 -60.92
CA GLU A 164 -14.94 -40.05 -62.36
C GLU A 164 -13.49 -39.75 -62.77
N LYS A 165 -12.80 -40.81 -63.18
CA LYS A 165 -11.52 -40.74 -63.90
C LYS A 165 -11.78 -40.11 -65.27
N GLN A 166 -11.46 -38.82 -65.43
CA GLN A 166 -11.31 -38.24 -66.77
C GLN A 166 -9.90 -38.54 -67.33
N PRO A 167 -9.78 -38.98 -68.60
CA PRO A 167 -8.51 -39.29 -69.23
C PRO A 167 -7.86 -38.04 -69.85
N LEU A 168 -6.54 -38.11 -69.96
CA LEU A 168 -5.66 -37.24 -70.73
C LEU A 168 -6.14 -37.06 -72.17
N LEU A 169 -6.26 -35.80 -72.64
CA LEU A 169 -6.07 -35.47 -74.04
C LEU A 169 -5.08 -34.32 -74.16
N MET A 170 -3.95 -34.65 -74.77
CA MET A 170 -2.94 -33.73 -75.25
C MET A 170 -3.36 -33.12 -76.60
N GLU A 171 -2.91 -31.89 -76.80
CA GLU A 171 -2.42 -31.28 -78.07
C GLU A 171 -3.41 -31.06 -79.23
N LYS A 172 -3.54 -29.81 -79.69
CA LYS A 172 -2.96 -29.35 -80.98
C LYS A 172 -3.14 -27.86 -81.23
N GLU A 173 -2.03 -27.22 -81.61
CA GLU A 173 -1.89 -25.85 -82.11
C GLU A 173 -2.48 -25.65 -83.52
N ASP A 174 -2.73 -24.36 -83.82
CA ASP A 174 -2.77 -23.68 -85.12
C ASP A 174 -3.79 -24.09 -86.20
N TYR A 175 -4.68 -23.15 -86.55
CA TYR A 175 -4.59 -22.34 -87.79
C TYR A 175 -5.83 -21.43 -87.96
N HIS A 176 -5.58 -20.12 -88.07
CA HIS A 176 -6.15 -19.12 -89.00
C HIS A 176 -7.67 -19.21 -89.39
N ASN A 177 -8.45 -18.13 -89.42
CA ASN A 177 -8.20 -16.89 -90.17
C ASN A 177 -9.38 -15.90 -89.99
N VAL A 178 -9.07 -14.59 -90.13
CA VAL A 178 -9.93 -13.52 -90.69
C VAL A 178 -11.13 -13.07 -89.84
N LEU A 179 -11.45 -11.79 -89.62
CA LEU A 179 -10.90 -10.44 -89.89
C LEU A 179 -12.00 -9.48 -89.36
N TYR A 180 -11.64 -8.21 -89.15
CA TYR A 180 -12.50 -7.01 -89.13
C TYR A 180 -13.14 -6.62 -87.79
N GLN A 181 -13.22 -5.36 -87.34
CA GLN A 181 -12.51 -4.08 -87.55
C GLN A 181 -13.24 -3.07 -86.62
N SER A 182 -12.51 -2.07 -86.10
CA SER A 182 -12.98 -0.76 -85.55
C SER A 182 -13.79 -0.77 -84.24
N HIS A 183 -13.64 0.18 -83.32
CA HIS A 183 -13.53 1.64 -83.48
C HIS A 183 -12.89 2.30 -82.24
N LEU A 184 -12.15 3.40 -82.51
CA LEU A 184 -11.68 4.50 -81.64
C LEU A 184 -10.59 4.24 -80.58
#